data_AF-A0A8T0AKT5-F1
#
_entry.id   AF-A0A8T0AKT5-F1
#
_cell.length_a   1.000
_cell.length_b   1.000
_cell.length_c   1.000
_cell.angle_alpha   90.00
_cell.angle_beta   90.00
_cell.angle_gamma   90.00
#
_symmetry.space_group_name_H-M   'P 1'
#
loop_
_entity.id
_entity.type
_entity.pdbx_description
1 polymer ?
#
loop_
_entity_poly.entity_id
_entity_poly.type
_entity_poly.pdbx_seq_one_letter_code
_entity_poly.pdbx_strand_id
1 'polypeptide(L)'
;MDKAHFTQQTQDILCCFFDEPYLETDAGNEFDPVKIANKLKQLGDHYDETVIQPLMRNIQKASATDQAAVFTDSVDVLCNSWVAEGPEVTREKCLLKATMALSLYIKNNCPDLTSNVRGAIFNILNNRLGGWIMQQGGWGQL
;
A
#
# COMPACT_ATOMS: atom_id res chain seq x y z
N MET A 1 7.12 7.29 -18.44
CA MET A 1 5.93 6.50 -18.13
C MET A 1 4.74 7.44 -17.97
N ASP A 2 3.63 7.20 -18.66
CA ASP A 2 2.41 8.00 -18.49
C ASP A 2 1.57 7.51 -17.30
N LYS A 3 0.55 8.29 -16.92
CA LYS A 3 -0.31 8.02 -15.77
C LYS A 3 -1.14 6.74 -15.95
N ALA A 4 -1.64 6.47 -17.15
CA ALA A 4 -2.49 5.31 -17.41
C ALA A 4 -1.71 4.00 -17.24
N HIS A 5 -0.48 3.97 -17.78
CA HIS A 5 0.43 2.85 -17.62
C HIS A 5 0.79 2.59 -16.15
N PHE A 6 1.13 3.64 -15.39
CA PHE A 6 1.41 3.51 -13.96
C PHE A 6 0.21 3.02 -13.15
N THR A 7 -0.98 3.51 -13.47
CA THR A 7 -2.24 3.07 -12.87
C THR A 7 -2.47 1.58 -13.13
N GLN A 8 -2.26 1.11 -14.35
CA GLN A 8 -2.37 -0.32 -14.67
C GLN A 8 -1.34 -1.15 -13.91
N GLN A 9 -0.06 -0.74 -13.91
CA GLN A 9 0.98 -1.43 -13.14
C GLN A 9 0.63 -1.52 -11.64
N THR A 10 0.09 -0.45 -11.07
CA THR A 10 -0.33 -0.43 -9.67
C THR A 10 -1.45 -1.45 -9.40
N GLN A 11 -2.38 -1.60 -10.35
CA GLN A 11 -3.44 -2.62 -10.25
C GLN A 11 -2.84 -4.04 -10.26
N ASP A 12 -1.93 -4.33 -11.19
CA ASP A 12 -1.31 -5.65 -11.34
C ASP A 12 -0.48 -6.03 -10.10
N ILE A 13 0.26 -5.05 -9.55
CA ILE A 13 0.99 -5.19 -8.28
C ILE A 13 0.03 -5.50 -7.13
N LEU A 14 -1.10 -4.79 -7.02
CA LEU A 14 -2.06 -5.06 -5.94
C LEU A 14 -2.75 -6.41 -6.11
N CYS A 15 -2.99 -6.88 -7.34
CA CYS A 15 -3.44 -8.25 -7.55
C CYS A 15 -2.40 -9.25 -7.00
N CYS A 16 -1.12 -9.11 -7.38
CA CYS A 16 -0.05 -9.96 -6.85
C CYS A 16 0.13 -9.84 -5.32
N PHE A 17 -0.05 -8.64 -4.77
CA PHE A 17 0.08 -8.38 -3.34
C PHE A 17 -0.98 -9.15 -2.55
N PHE A 18 -2.21 -9.18 -3.04
CA PHE A 18 -3.36 -9.86 -2.41
C PHE A 18 -3.58 -11.30 -2.91
N ASP A 19 -2.63 -11.85 -3.67
CA ASP A 19 -2.68 -13.20 -4.24
C ASP A 19 -3.92 -13.42 -5.14
N GLU A 20 -4.37 -12.35 -5.81
CA GLU A 20 -5.47 -12.32 -6.78
C GLU A 20 -4.93 -12.52 -8.21
N PRO A 21 -5.74 -13.07 -9.13
CA PRO A 21 -5.36 -13.16 -10.55
C PRO A 21 -5.14 -11.77 -11.16
N TYR A 22 -4.12 -11.66 -12.01
CA TYR A 22 -3.86 -10.48 -12.83
C TYR A 22 -3.67 -10.88 -14.29
N LEU A 23 -3.88 -9.92 -15.20
CA LEU A 23 -3.59 -10.13 -16.61
C LEU A 23 -2.11 -9.89 -16.83
N GLU A 24 -1.35 -10.96 -17.05
CA GLU A 24 0.02 -10.84 -17.56
C GLU A 24 -0.04 -10.14 -18.93
N THR A 25 0.37 -8.88 -18.93
CA THR A 25 0.60 -8.15 -20.16
C THR A 25 2.05 -8.33 -20.55
N ASP A 26 2.33 -8.42 -21.85
CA ASP A 26 3.66 -8.61 -22.47
C ASP A 26 4.59 -7.37 -22.29
N ALA A 27 4.48 -6.69 -21.14
CA ALA A 27 5.36 -5.60 -20.75
C ALA A 27 6.77 -6.17 -20.56
N GLY A 28 7.68 -5.79 -21.46
CA GLY A 28 9.03 -6.33 -21.53
C GLY A 28 9.80 -6.36 -20.20
N ASN A 29 10.84 -7.19 -20.17
CA ASN A 29 11.70 -7.67 -19.05
C ASN A 29 12.01 -6.78 -17.82
N GLU A 30 11.66 -5.49 -17.77
CA GLU A 30 11.97 -4.58 -16.65
C GLU A 30 10.86 -4.51 -15.57
N PHE A 31 9.60 -4.80 -15.90
CA PHE A 31 8.48 -4.76 -14.93
C PHE A 31 8.03 -6.17 -14.55
N ASP A 32 8.07 -6.48 -13.25
CA ASP A 32 7.63 -7.76 -12.70
C ASP A 32 6.74 -7.50 -11.47
N PRO A 33 5.40 -7.57 -11.61
CA PRO A 33 4.47 -7.21 -10.54
C PRO A 33 4.58 -8.14 -9.34
N VAL A 34 4.99 -9.40 -9.55
CA VAL A 34 5.20 -10.38 -8.48
C VAL A 34 6.41 -10.00 -7.63
N LYS A 35 7.55 -9.68 -8.27
CA LYS A 35 8.74 -9.22 -7.55
C LYS A 35 8.47 -7.93 -6.78
N ILE A 36 7.76 -6.99 -7.38
CA ILE A 36 7.43 -5.71 -6.73
C ILE A 36 6.48 -5.93 -5.55
N ALA A 37 5.43 -6.73 -5.72
CA ALA A 37 4.51 -7.09 -4.63
C ALA A 37 5.26 -7.75 -3.45
N ASN A 38 6.22 -8.63 -3.72
CA ASN A 38 7.04 -9.25 -2.68
C ASN A 38 7.92 -8.24 -1.94
N LYS A 39 8.52 -7.27 -2.63
CA LYS A 39 9.23 -6.16 -1.96
C LYS A 39 8.29 -5.33 -1.08
N LEU A 40 7.08 -5.05 -1.54
CA LEU A 40 6.09 -4.31 -0.74
C LEU A 40 5.62 -5.10 0.49
N LYS A 41 5.47 -6.43 0.37
CA LYS A 41 5.22 -7.32 1.53
C LYS A 41 6.37 -7.19 2.54
N GLN A 42 7.62 -7.28 2.10
CA GLN A 42 8.80 -7.11 2.98
C GLN A 42 8.83 -5.72 3.64
N LEU A 43 8.51 -4.66 2.90
CA LEU A 43 8.43 -3.30 3.45
C LEU A 43 7.35 -3.18 4.54
N GLY A 44 6.20 -3.82 4.30
CA GLY A 44 5.08 -3.85 5.23
C GLY A 44 5.31 -4.73 6.46
N ASP A 45 6.21 -5.71 6.41
CA ASP A 45 6.46 -6.68 7.49
C ASP A 45 7.24 -6.10 8.68
N HIS A 46 7.88 -4.95 8.51
CA HIS A 46 8.69 -4.29 9.54
C HIS A 46 7.86 -3.36 10.44
N TYR A 47 6.82 -3.89 11.09
CA TYR A 47 5.92 -3.14 11.97
C TYR A 47 5.82 -3.70 13.39
N ASP A 48 5.49 -2.82 14.32
CA ASP A 48 5.12 -3.18 15.70
C ASP A 48 3.61 -3.42 15.78
N GLU A 49 3.20 -4.65 16.11
CA GLU A 49 1.80 -5.01 16.30
C GLU A 49 1.09 -4.15 17.36
N THR A 50 1.81 -3.69 18.38
CA THR A 50 1.22 -2.84 19.44
C THR A 50 0.75 -1.49 18.90
N VAL A 51 1.36 -1.03 17.80
CA VAL A 51 0.99 0.20 17.10
C VAL A 51 -0.11 -0.07 16.06
N ILE A 52 -0.05 -1.20 15.36
CA ILE A 52 -1.03 -1.55 14.32
C ILE A 52 -2.38 -1.98 14.90
N GLN A 53 -2.41 -2.74 16.00
CA GLN A 53 -3.65 -3.29 16.54
C GLN A 53 -4.71 -2.23 16.89
N PRO A 54 -4.37 -1.09 17.54
CA PRO A 54 -5.35 -0.02 17.80
C PRO A 54 -5.97 0.54 16.51
N LEU A 55 -5.16 0.75 15.47
CA LEU A 55 -5.62 1.23 14.16
C LEU A 55 -6.54 0.22 13.49
N MET A 56 -6.17 -1.06 13.54
CA MET A 56 -6.98 -2.15 12.99
C MET A 56 -8.34 -2.29 13.70
N ARG A 57 -8.39 -2.10 15.02
CA ARG A 57 -9.66 -2.09 15.77
C ARG A 57 -10.58 -0.96 15.31
N ASN A 58 -10.05 0.20 14.94
CA ASN A 58 -10.86 1.30 14.42
C ASN A 58 -11.47 0.93 13.07
N ILE A 59 -10.67 0.33 12.16
CA ILE A 59 -11.15 -0.13 10.85
C ILE A 59 -12.22 -1.22 11.03
N GLN A 60 -12.00 -2.21 11.89
CA GLN A 60 -12.96 -3.30 12.14
C GLN A 60 -14.28 -2.81 12.74
N LYS A 61 -14.26 -1.76 13.57
CA LYS A 61 -15.46 -1.16 14.18
C LYS A 61 -16.21 -0.23 13.22
N ALA A 62 -15.55 0.25 12.18
CA ALA A 62 -16.16 1.12 11.20
C ALA A 62 -17.23 0.36 10.40
N SER A 63 -18.26 1.10 9.97
CA SER A 63 -19.25 0.56 9.03
C SER A 63 -18.57 0.20 7.72
N ALA A 64 -19.14 -0.74 6.95
CA ALA A 64 -18.57 -1.15 5.67
C ALA A 64 -18.34 0.03 4.70
N THR A 65 -19.18 1.07 4.77
CA THR A 65 -19.04 2.29 3.94
C THR A 65 -17.92 3.22 4.41
N ASP A 66 -17.53 3.15 5.69
CA ASP A 66 -16.53 4.05 6.28
C ASP A 66 -15.14 3.42 6.37
N GLN A 67 -15.03 2.09 6.23
CA GLN A 67 -13.78 1.34 6.37
C GLN A 67 -12.65 1.86 5.47
N ALA A 68 -12.95 2.29 4.24
CA ALA A 68 -11.96 2.90 3.34
C ALA A 68 -11.41 4.23 3.85
N ALA A 69 -12.27 5.08 4.43
CA ALA A 69 -11.88 6.36 5.01
C ALA A 69 -11.05 6.14 6.28
N VAL A 70 -11.52 5.28 7.18
CA VAL A 70 -10.83 4.94 8.43
C VAL A 70 -9.48 4.26 8.17
N PHE A 71 -9.37 3.45 7.11
CA PHE A 71 -8.08 2.91 6.67
C PHE A 71 -7.11 4.03 6.26
N THR A 72 -7.57 4.99 5.46
CA THR A 72 -6.74 6.13 5.02
C THR A 72 -6.27 6.98 6.20
N ASP A 73 -7.17 7.28 7.14
CA ASP A 73 -6.83 8.01 8.36
C ASP A 73 -5.82 7.24 9.22
N SER A 74 -5.99 5.91 9.32
CA SER A 74 -5.07 5.04 10.06
C SER A 74 -3.67 5.02 9.45
N VAL A 75 -3.57 5.02 8.12
CA VAL A 75 -2.29 5.15 7.41
C VAL A 75 -1.62 6.49 7.74
N ASP A 76 -2.38 7.58 7.82
CA ASP A 76 -1.85 8.90 8.15
C ASP A 76 -1.40 9.01 9.61
N VAL A 77 -2.18 8.47 10.55
CA VAL A 77 -1.77 8.37 11.96
C VAL A 77 -0.48 7.58 12.10
N LEU A 78 -0.42 6.39 11.46
CA LEU A 78 0.77 5.55 11.52
C LEU A 78 1.98 6.25 10.93
N CYS A 79 1.82 6.87 9.75
CA CYS A 79 2.94 7.56 9.15
C CYS A 79 3.41 8.76 9.98
N ASN A 80 2.51 9.57 10.50
CA ASN A 80 2.90 10.71 11.34
C ASN A 80 3.61 10.25 12.63
N SER A 81 3.25 9.08 13.18
CA SER A 81 3.96 8.51 14.33
C SER A 81 5.41 8.12 14.01
N TRP A 82 5.66 7.55 12.83
CA TRP A 82 7.01 7.15 12.40
C TRP A 82 7.88 8.30 11.90
N VAL A 83 7.31 9.33 11.26
CA VAL A 83 8.06 10.54 10.87
C VAL A 83 8.62 11.26 12.10
N ALA A 84 7.93 11.18 13.24
CA ALA A 84 8.41 11.77 14.50
C ALA A 84 9.67 11.07 15.06
N GLU A 85 10.01 9.87 14.59
CA GLU A 85 11.11 9.05 15.11
C GLU A 85 12.46 9.24 14.38
N GLY A 86 12.50 9.92 13.23
CA GLY A 86 13.77 10.14 12.52
C GLY A 86 13.70 11.14 11.34
N PRO A 87 14.60 12.14 11.30
CA PRO A 87 14.57 13.22 10.30
C PRO A 87 14.92 12.80 8.86
N GLU A 88 15.36 11.55 8.63
CA GLU A 88 15.82 11.08 7.32
C GLU A 88 14.72 10.39 6.47
N VAL A 89 13.54 10.13 7.04
CA VAL A 89 12.44 9.47 6.32
C VAL A 89 11.54 10.53 5.67
N THR A 90 11.55 10.61 4.34
CA THR A 90 10.60 11.50 3.63
C THR A 90 9.16 11.04 3.87
N ARG A 91 8.22 11.99 3.83
CA ARG A 91 6.79 11.74 4.06
C ARG A 91 6.25 10.64 3.15
N GLU A 92 6.73 10.55 1.92
CA GLU A 92 6.33 9.57 0.91
C GLU A 92 6.83 8.16 1.23
N LYS A 93 8.10 8.00 1.63
CA LYS A 93 8.64 6.71 2.08
C LYS A 93 7.87 6.18 3.27
N CYS A 94 7.61 7.05 4.23
CA CYS A 94 6.80 6.71 5.40
C CYS A 94 5.36 6.34 5.02
N LEU A 95 4.72 7.12 4.13
CA LEU A 95 3.36 6.85 3.68
C LEU A 95 3.26 5.51 2.95
N LEU A 96 4.23 5.18 2.09
CA LEU A 96 4.32 3.89 1.44
C LEU A 96 4.44 2.77 2.48
N LYS A 97 5.40 2.89 3.42
CA LYS A 97 5.61 1.88 4.47
C LYS A 97 4.33 1.66 5.30
N ALA A 98 3.69 2.75 5.75
CA ALA A 98 2.48 2.68 6.57
C ALA A 98 1.30 2.04 5.82
N THR A 99 1.15 2.39 4.53
CA THR A 99 0.12 1.79 3.67
C THR A 99 0.36 0.29 3.52
N MET A 100 1.59 -0.13 3.24
CA MET A 100 1.91 -1.55 3.04
C MET A 100 1.81 -2.35 4.34
N ALA A 101 2.20 -1.79 5.49
CA ALA A 101 2.10 -2.46 6.77
C ALA A 101 0.65 -2.76 7.17
N LEU A 102 -0.24 -1.75 7.10
CA LEU A 102 -1.67 -1.98 7.37
C LEU A 102 -2.32 -2.91 6.34
N SER A 103 -1.95 -2.79 5.06
CA SER A 103 -2.47 -3.66 3.99
C SER A 103 -2.05 -5.12 4.20
N LEU A 104 -0.80 -5.36 4.59
CA LEU A 104 -0.26 -6.69 4.87
C LEU A 104 -0.91 -7.29 6.10
N TYR A 105 -1.11 -6.51 7.16
CA TYR A 105 -1.84 -6.97 8.34
C TYR A 105 -3.26 -7.40 7.98
N ILE A 106 -3.99 -6.59 7.19
CA ILE A 106 -5.34 -6.91 6.72
C ILE A 106 -5.34 -8.20 5.91
N LYS A 107 -4.43 -8.33 4.94
CA LYS A 107 -4.30 -9.53 4.11
C LYS A 107 -4.15 -10.80 4.97
N ASN A 108 -3.33 -10.74 6.01
CA ASN A 108 -2.97 -11.92 6.79
C ASN A 108 -3.98 -12.24 7.92
N ASN A 109 -4.61 -11.22 8.51
CA ASN A 109 -5.41 -11.38 9.73
C ASN A 109 -6.91 -11.08 9.53
N CYS A 110 -7.26 -10.30 8.52
CA CYS A 110 -8.64 -9.84 8.29
C CYS A 110 -8.97 -9.79 6.79
N PRO A 111 -8.83 -10.90 6.05
CA PRO A 111 -8.94 -10.91 4.59
C PRO A 111 -10.29 -10.38 4.09
N ASP A 112 -11.37 -10.54 4.87
CA ASP A 112 -12.71 -10.01 4.55
C ASP A 112 -12.76 -8.48 4.41
N LEU A 113 -11.82 -7.75 5.03
CA LEU A 113 -11.74 -6.29 4.91
C LEU A 113 -11.07 -5.83 3.60
N THR A 114 -10.36 -6.73 2.92
CA THR A 114 -9.55 -6.40 1.73
C THR A 114 -10.38 -5.71 0.67
N SER A 115 -11.54 -6.26 0.32
CA SER A 115 -12.42 -5.67 -0.71
C SER A 115 -12.85 -4.24 -0.36
N ASN A 116 -13.05 -3.95 0.93
CA ASN A 116 -13.56 -2.68 1.39
C ASN A 116 -12.47 -1.60 1.41
N VAL A 117 -11.21 -1.99 1.64
CA VAL A 117 -10.08 -1.05 1.70
C VAL A 117 -9.24 -1.00 0.42
N ARG A 118 -9.40 -1.95 -0.51
CA ARG A 118 -8.59 -2.05 -1.75
C ARG A 118 -8.60 -0.76 -2.57
N GLY A 119 -9.77 -0.12 -2.69
CA GLY A 119 -9.88 1.18 -3.36
C GLY A 119 -9.08 2.29 -2.66
N ALA A 120 -9.03 2.31 -1.32
CA ALA A 120 -8.25 3.28 -0.57
C ALA A 120 -6.74 3.05 -0.78
N ILE A 121 -6.27 1.80 -0.72
CA ILE A 121 -4.87 1.44 -0.98
C ILE A 121 -4.47 1.92 -2.38
N PHE A 122 -5.26 1.57 -3.39
CA PHE A 122 -5.03 1.98 -4.77
C PHE A 122 -4.97 3.51 -4.92
N ASN A 123 -5.88 4.24 -4.28
CA ASN A 123 -5.93 5.70 -4.32
C ASN A 123 -4.71 6.34 -3.66
N ILE A 124 -4.22 5.80 -2.53
CA ILE A 124 -2.99 6.28 -1.90
C ILE A 124 -1.80 6.09 -2.83
N LEU A 125 -1.64 4.88 -3.40
CA LEU A 125 -0.54 4.58 -4.31
C LEU A 125 -0.57 5.45 -5.58
N ASN A 126 -1.74 5.64 -6.19
CA ASN A 126 -1.86 6.41 -7.44
C ASN A 126 -1.85 7.92 -7.25
N ASN A 127 -2.62 8.43 -6.30
CA ASN A 127 -2.89 9.86 -6.20
C ASN A 127 -1.94 10.58 -5.24
N ARG A 128 -1.46 9.89 -4.19
CA ARG A 128 -0.57 10.49 -3.19
C ARG A 128 0.89 10.13 -3.44
N LEU A 129 1.17 8.89 -3.85
CA LEU A 129 2.53 8.39 -4.05
C LEU A 129 2.96 8.34 -5.53
N GLY A 130 2.01 8.36 -6.47
CA GLY A 130 2.30 8.10 -7.89
C GLY A 130 3.34 9.04 -8.48
N GLY A 131 3.23 10.34 -8.23
CA GLY A 131 4.21 11.33 -8.69
C GLY A 131 5.62 11.08 -8.12
N TRP A 132 5.71 10.73 -6.83
CA TRP A 132 6.98 10.43 -6.18
C TRP A 132 7.60 9.13 -6.71
N ILE A 133 6.81 8.06 -6.86
CA ILE A 133 7.29 6.77 -7.41
C ILE A 133 7.77 6.94 -8.85
N MET A 134 7.04 7.70 -9.68
CA MET A 134 7.48 8.04 -11.04
C MET A 134 8.82 8.79 -11.07
N GLN A 135 9.05 9.71 -10.13
CA GLN A 135 10.33 10.42 -10.00
C GLN A 135 11.48 9.49 -9.60
N GLN A 136 11.21 8.38 -8.90
CA GLN A 136 12.21 7.35 -8.60
C GLN A 136 12.52 6.44 -9.81
N GLY A 137 11.84 6.62 -10.97
CA GLY A 137 11.96 5.74 -12.14
C GLY A 137 10.82 4.74 -12.30
N GLY A 138 9.77 4.83 -11.46
CA GLY A 138 8.62 3.94 -11.49
C GLY A 138 8.76 2.73 -10.55
N TRP A 139 7.79 1.82 -10.61
CA TRP A 139 7.71 0.69 -9.67
C TRP A 139 8.90 -0.28 -9.75
N GLY A 140 9.51 -0.45 -10.94
CA GLY A 140 10.67 -1.34 -11.12
C GLY A 140 11.93 -0.84 -10.41
N GLN A 141 12.03 0.46 -10.15
CA GLN A 141 13.20 1.14 -9.58
C GLN A 141 13.02 1.50 -8.09
N LEU A 142 11.88 1.12 -7.50
CA LEU A 142 11.56 1.29 -6.08
C LEU A 142 12.17 0.16 -5.21
#